data_AF-A0A7F8PY99-F1
#
_entry.id   AF-A0A7F8PY99-F1
#
_cell.length_a   1.000
_cell.length_b   1.000
_cell.length_c   1.000
_cell.angle_alpha   90.00
_cell.angle_beta   90.00
_cell.angle_gamma   90.00
#
_symmetry.space_group_name_H-M   'P 1'
#
loop_
_entity.id
_entity.type
_entity.pdbx_description
1 polymer ?
#
loop_
_entity_poly.entity_id
_entity_poly.type
_entity_poly.pdbx_seq_one_letter_code
_entity_poly.pdbx_strand_id
1 'polypeptide(L)'
;MARAFLIPYTLFLIIAGMPLFYMELALGQYNREGAATVWKICPFFKGVGYAVILIAIYVGFYYNVIIAWSLYYLFSSFTLKLPWTDCGHSWNSPNCTDPKLLNSSMLGNHTKYSKYKFTPAAEFYE
;
A
#
# COMPACT_ATOMS: atom_id res chain seq x y z
N MET A 1 -1.86 -20.06 9.25
CA MET A 1 -1.43 -20.14 7.83
C MET A 1 -0.28 -19.19 7.46
N ALA A 2 -0.07 -18.05 8.13
CA ALA A 2 0.97 -17.06 7.73
C ALA A 2 2.45 -17.55 7.83
N ARG A 3 2.77 -18.55 8.66
CA ARG A 3 4.16 -19.03 8.84
C ARG A 3 4.70 -19.85 7.65
N ALA A 4 3.82 -20.46 6.86
CA ALA A 4 4.22 -21.31 5.73
C ALA A 4 4.61 -20.51 4.48
N PHE A 5 4.24 -19.23 4.37
CA PHE A 5 4.58 -18.37 3.23
C PHE A 5 6.05 -17.91 3.25
N LEU A 6 6.64 -17.79 4.45
CA LEU A 6 8.01 -17.27 4.61
C LEU A 6 9.06 -18.21 3.98
N ILE A 7 8.82 -19.52 4.04
CA ILE A 7 9.72 -20.55 3.50
C ILE A 7 9.86 -20.43 1.97
N PRO A 8 8.78 -20.49 1.15
CA PRO A 8 8.91 -20.28 -0.28
C PRO A 8 9.36 -18.85 -0.62
N TYR A 9 8.89 -17.82 0.10
CA TYR A 9 9.32 -16.43 -0.12
C TYR A 9 10.83 -16.25 -0.02
N THR A 10 11.44 -16.74 1.07
CA THR A 10 12.90 -16.64 1.28
C THR A 10 13.68 -17.44 0.25
N LEU A 11 13.20 -18.62 -0.14
CA LEU A 11 13.83 -19.44 -1.16
C LEU A 11 13.84 -18.74 -2.54
N PHE A 12 12.69 -18.18 -2.98
CA PHE A 12 12.63 -17.43 -4.24
C PHE A 12 13.41 -16.10 -4.17
N LEU A 13 13.45 -15.45 -3.00
CA LEU A 13 14.25 -14.24 -2.81
C LEU A 13 15.74 -14.52 -2.96
N ILE A 14 16.24 -15.64 -2.43
CA ILE A 14 17.67 -15.99 -2.54
C ILE A 14 18.03 -16.49 -3.94
N ILE A 15 17.17 -17.32 -4.54
CA ILE A 15 17.49 -17.99 -5.82
C ILE A 15 17.22 -17.09 -7.04
N ALA A 16 16.21 -16.23 -6.99
CA ALA A 16 15.81 -15.40 -8.13
C ALA A 16 15.91 -13.90 -7.84
N GLY A 17 15.37 -13.45 -6.69
CA GLY A 17 15.32 -12.02 -6.36
C GLY A 17 16.70 -11.37 -6.24
N MET A 18 17.56 -11.91 -5.39
CA MET A 18 18.91 -11.38 -5.15
C MET A 18 19.80 -11.45 -6.40
N PRO A 19 19.87 -12.56 -7.15
CA PRO A 19 20.66 -12.61 -8.37
C PRO A 19 20.22 -11.60 -9.43
N LEU A 20 18.89 -11.43 -9.65
CA LEU A 20 18.37 -10.45 -10.59
C LEU A 20 18.70 -9.01 -10.18
N PHE A 21 18.50 -8.69 -8.89
CA PHE A 21 18.82 -7.37 -8.35
C PHE A 21 20.32 -7.07 -8.47
N TYR A 22 21.17 -8.05 -8.12
CA TYR A 22 22.62 -7.90 -8.24
C TYR A 22 23.06 -7.71 -9.70
N MET A 23 22.49 -8.49 -10.62
CA MET A 23 22.76 -8.37 -12.06
C MET A 23 22.40 -6.97 -12.57
N GLU A 24 21.25 -6.42 -12.20
CA GLU A 24 20.82 -5.07 -12.59
C GLU A 24 21.75 -3.99 -12.04
N LEU A 25 22.13 -4.07 -10.76
CA LEU A 25 23.08 -3.15 -10.15
C LEU A 25 24.45 -3.22 -10.82
N ALA A 26 24.99 -4.43 -11.04
CA ALA A 26 26.29 -4.62 -11.69
C ALA A 26 26.27 -4.08 -13.13
N LEU A 27 25.20 -4.32 -13.89
CA LEU A 27 25.00 -3.78 -15.24
C LEU A 27 24.95 -2.24 -15.23
N GLY A 28 24.22 -1.64 -14.29
CA GLY A 28 24.11 -0.19 -14.15
C GLY A 28 25.45 0.45 -13.75
N GLN A 29 26.16 -0.13 -12.80
CA GLN A 29 27.45 0.38 -12.32
C GLN A 29 28.57 0.23 -13.36
N TYR A 30 28.62 -0.90 -14.09
CA TYR A 30 29.65 -1.15 -15.09
C TYR A 30 29.47 -0.27 -16.34
N ASN A 31 28.24 -0.18 -16.86
CA ASN A 31 27.97 0.59 -18.08
C ASN A 31 27.78 2.09 -17.83
N ARG A 32 27.44 2.50 -16.59
CA ARG A 32 27.16 3.91 -16.21
C ARG A 32 26.12 4.59 -17.11
N GLU A 33 25.16 3.80 -17.55
CA GLU A 33 24.16 4.14 -18.55
C GLU A 33 22.77 3.90 -17.95
N GLY A 34 21.76 4.63 -18.45
CA GLY A 34 20.38 4.49 -17.98
C GLY A 34 19.70 3.20 -18.46
N ALA A 35 18.51 2.93 -17.92
CA ALA A 35 17.76 1.71 -18.20
C ALA A 35 17.48 1.45 -19.69
N ALA A 36 17.32 2.50 -20.52
CA ALA A 36 17.15 2.34 -21.97
C ALA A 36 18.47 2.10 -22.72
N THR A 37 19.58 2.68 -22.26
CA THR A 37 20.86 2.66 -22.98
C THR A 37 21.76 1.50 -22.56
N VAL A 38 21.55 0.91 -21.38
CA VAL A 38 22.33 -0.26 -20.89
C VAL A 38 22.18 -1.50 -21.79
N TRP A 39 21.03 -1.66 -22.46
CA TRP A 39 20.74 -2.79 -23.35
C TRP A 39 21.43 -2.71 -24.72
N LYS A 40 22.34 -1.75 -24.95
CA LYS A 40 23.24 -1.76 -26.12
C LYS A 40 24.10 -3.04 -26.18
N ILE A 41 24.34 -3.70 -25.04
CA ILE A 41 25.02 -5.01 -24.94
C ILE A 41 24.27 -6.12 -25.70
N CYS A 42 22.94 -6.11 -25.68
CA CYS A 42 22.11 -7.08 -26.38
C CYS A 42 20.88 -6.40 -27.00
N PRO A 43 20.92 -6.04 -28.30
CA PRO A 43 19.87 -5.25 -28.93
C PRO A 43 18.49 -5.95 -28.96
N PHE A 44 18.44 -7.27 -28.81
CA PHE A 44 17.19 -8.03 -28.66
C PHE A 44 16.39 -7.60 -27.42
N PHE A 45 17.07 -7.26 -26.32
CA PHE A 45 16.44 -6.85 -25.06
C PHE A 45 16.26 -5.34 -24.92
N LYS A 46 16.52 -4.55 -25.96
CA LYS A 46 16.38 -3.08 -25.92
C LYS A 46 14.97 -2.63 -25.49
N GLY A 47 13.94 -3.41 -25.81
CA GLY A 47 12.56 -3.17 -25.39
C GLY A 47 12.35 -3.23 -23.88
N VAL A 48 13.13 -4.03 -23.15
CA VAL A 48 13.04 -4.18 -21.68
C VAL A 48 13.32 -2.84 -21.00
N GLY A 49 14.34 -2.12 -21.45
CA GLY A 49 14.69 -0.80 -20.91
C GLY A 49 13.56 0.23 -21.05
N TYR A 50 12.90 0.28 -22.22
CA TYR A 50 11.77 1.18 -22.44
C TYR A 50 10.53 0.75 -21.63
N ALA A 51 10.28 -0.55 -21.51
CA ALA A 51 9.19 -1.07 -20.68
C ALA A 51 9.36 -0.68 -19.21
N VAL A 52 10.58 -0.78 -18.66
CA VAL A 52 10.88 -0.35 -17.28
C VAL A 52 10.63 1.14 -17.09
N ILE A 53 11.01 1.99 -18.05
CA ILE A 53 10.75 3.44 -17.98
C ILE A 53 9.24 3.73 -17.99
N LEU A 54 8.47 3.07 -18.86
CA LEU A 54 7.02 3.24 -18.90
C LEU A 54 6.38 2.78 -17.59
N ILE A 55 6.76 1.62 -17.08
CA ILE A 55 6.27 1.11 -15.78
C ILE A 55 6.60 2.11 -14.66
N ALA A 56 7.81 2.68 -14.63
CA ALA A 56 8.19 3.67 -13.64
C ALA A 56 7.31 4.94 -13.70
N ILE A 57 6.95 5.39 -14.91
CA ILE A 57 6.01 6.52 -15.09
C ILE A 57 4.62 6.16 -14.55
N TYR A 58 4.08 4.98 -14.91
CA TYR A 58 2.79 4.52 -14.40
C TYR A 58 2.77 4.38 -12.88
N VAL A 59 3.83 3.82 -12.30
CA VAL A 59 4.00 3.71 -10.85
C VAL A 59 4.07 5.08 -10.20
N GLY A 60 4.81 6.01 -10.80
CA GLY A 60 4.90 7.39 -10.33
C GLY A 60 3.53 8.06 -10.14
N PHE A 61 2.58 7.86 -11.07
CA PHE A 61 1.27 8.48 -10.98
C PHE A 61 0.47 8.01 -9.75
N TYR A 62 0.30 6.70 -9.55
CA TYR A 62 -0.52 6.21 -8.45
C TYR A 62 0.21 6.28 -7.10
N TYR A 63 1.53 6.09 -7.10
CA TYR A 63 2.30 6.03 -5.84
C TYR A 63 2.39 7.40 -5.17
N ASN A 64 2.46 8.50 -5.95
CA ASN A 64 2.39 9.85 -5.40
C ASN A 64 1.06 10.14 -4.70
N VAL A 65 -0.07 9.59 -5.19
CA VAL A 65 -1.38 9.73 -4.53
C VAL A 65 -1.36 9.04 -3.17
N ILE A 66 -0.79 7.84 -3.08
CA ILE A 66 -0.64 7.10 -1.81
C ILE A 66 0.23 7.90 -0.82
N ILE A 67 1.32 8.50 -1.28
CA ILE A 67 2.17 9.37 -0.44
C ILE A 67 1.38 10.59 0.04
N ALA A 68 0.62 11.24 -0.83
CA ALA A 68 -0.20 12.39 -0.47
C ALA A 68 -1.24 12.04 0.61
N TRP A 69 -1.95 10.91 0.47
CA TRP A 69 -2.88 10.41 1.48
C TRP A 69 -2.16 10.10 2.79
N SER A 70 -1.01 9.44 2.74
CA SER A 70 -0.20 9.12 3.92
C SER A 70 0.23 10.38 4.69
N LEU A 71 0.67 11.42 3.96
CA LEU A 71 1.03 12.72 4.56
C LEU A 71 -0.20 13.42 5.14
N TYR A 72 -1.34 13.39 4.45
CA TYR A 72 -2.59 13.95 4.95
C TYR A 72 -2.99 13.29 6.29
N TYR A 73 -2.92 11.97 6.38
CA TYR A 73 -3.20 11.24 7.62
C TYR A 73 -2.16 11.50 8.71
N LEU A 74 -0.89 11.64 8.34
CA LEU A 74 0.18 12.00 9.28
C LEU A 74 -0.11 13.36 9.94
N PHE A 75 -0.39 14.39 9.14
CA PHE A 75 -0.69 15.72 9.68
C PHE A 75 -2.01 15.76 10.46
N SER A 76 -3.03 15.02 10.00
CA SER A 76 -4.30 14.88 10.73
C SER A 76 -4.14 14.17 12.09
N SER A 77 -3.08 13.39 12.26
CA SER A 77 -2.74 12.72 13.52
C SER A 77 -2.09 13.66 14.55
N PHE A 78 -1.67 14.88 14.18
CA PHE A 78 -1.14 15.88 15.13
C PHE A 78 -2.25 16.60 15.90
N THR A 79 -3.24 15.84 16.35
CA THR A 79 -4.38 16.28 17.14
C THR A 79 -4.51 15.39 18.38
N LEU A 80 -4.99 15.94 19.50
CA LEU A 80 -5.15 15.17 20.74
C LEU A 80 -6.25 14.10 20.63
N LYS A 81 -7.30 14.39 19.85
CA LYS A 81 -8.40 13.49 19.54
C LYS A 81 -8.42 13.26 18.03
N LEU A 82 -8.15 12.02 17.62
CA LEU A 82 -8.03 11.67 16.21
C LEU A 82 -9.40 11.78 15.51
N PRO A 83 -9.46 12.31 14.28
CA PRO A 83 -10.73 12.60 13.61
C PRO A 83 -11.53 11.35 13.22
N TRP A 84 -10.89 10.18 13.09
CA TRP A 84 -11.53 8.91 12.76
C TRP A 84 -11.96 8.08 13.98
N THR A 85 -11.90 8.63 15.21
CA THR A 85 -12.29 7.87 16.41
C THR A 85 -13.74 8.01 16.82
N ASP A 86 -14.45 9.04 16.34
CA ASP A 86 -15.81 9.38 16.78
C ASP A 86 -16.70 9.82 15.60
N CYS A 87 -17.99 9.51 15.69
CA CYS A 87 -19.02 10.00 14.77
C CYS A 87 -19.40 11.46 15.08
N GLY A 88 -20.01 12.15 14.11
CA GLY A 88 -20.47 13.54 14.27
C GLY A 88 -19.63 14.61 13.57
N HIS A 89 -18.75 14.19 12.67
CA HIS A 89 -18.01 15.09 11.78
C HIS A 89 -18.79 15.37 10.49
N SER A 90 -18.41 16.41 9.74
CA SER A 90 -19.13 16.81 8.51
C SER A 90 -19.07 15.78 7.38
N TRP A 91 -18.10 14.87 7.41
CA TRP A 91 -17.94 13.77 6.47
C TRP A 91 -18.70 12.50 6.88
N ASN A 92 -19.23 12.44 8.10
CA ASN A 92 -19.91 11.25 8.59
C ASN A 92 -21.36 11.19 8.12
N SER A 93 -21.81 10.01 7.72
CA SER A 93 -23.21 9.75 7.40
C SER A 93 -24.07 9.66 8.67
N PRO A 94 -25.40 9.88 8.58
CA PRO A 94 -26.30 9.72 9.72
C PRO A 94 -26.35 8.29 10.27
N ASN A 95 -25.78 7.31 9.56
CA ASN A 95 -25.68 5.91 9.96
C ASN A 95 -24.31 5.52 10.56
N CYS A 96 -23.43 6.49 10.82
CA CYS A 96 -22.13 6.25 11.45
C CYS A 96 -22.33 5.61 12.84
N THR A 97 -21.59 4.53 13.12
CA THR A 97 -21.68 3.81 14.40
C THR A 97 -20.37 3.87 15.16
N ASP A 98 -20.42 4.45 16.37
CA ASP A 98 -19.25 4.56 17.25
C ASP A 98 -18.96 3.26 18.01
N PRO A 99 -17.80 2.62 17.80
CA PRO A 99 -17.46 1.37 18.47
C PRO A 99 -17.35 1.53 20.00
N LYS A 100 -17.04 2.74 20.50
CA LYS A 100 -16.90 3.04 21.93
C LYS A 100 -18.24 3.20 22.66
N LEU A 101 -19.31 3.53 21.94
CA LEU A 101 -20.65 3.80 22.50
C LEU A 101 -21.54 2.55 22.54
N LEU A 102 -21.03 1.41 22.09
CA LEU A 102 -21.73 0.13 22.19
C LEU A 102 -21.65 -0.43 23.61
N ASN A 103 -22.72 -0.17 24.37
CA ASN A 103 -22.95 -0.88 25.62
C ASN A 103 -23.12 -2.38 25.35
N SER A 104 -22.41 -3.22 26.12
CA SER A 104 -22.47 -4.68 26.12
C SER A 104 -23.87 -5.27 26.39
N SER A 105 -24.88 -4.45 26.67
CA SER A 105 -26.28 -4.86 26.84
C SER A 105 -26.98 -5.27 25.53
N MET A 106 -26.35 -5.05 24.37
CA MET A 106 -26.84 -5.55 23.07
C MET A 106 -26.34 -6.98 22.74
N LEU A 107 -25.47 -7.58 23.58
CA LEU A 107 -24.87 -8.92 23.40
C LEU A 107 -25.84 -10.09 23.69
N GLY A 108 -27.09 -9.79 24.07
CA GLY A 108 -28.10 -10.78 24.44
C GLY A 108 -29.01 -11.27 23.31
N ASN A 109 -29.04 -10.61 22.14
CA ASN A 109 -29.87 -11.04 21.01
C ASN A 109 -29.01 -11.18 19.74
N HIS A 110 -28.93 -12.41 19.24
CA HIS A 110 -28.10 -12.92 18.14
C HIS A 110 -28.34 -12.28 16.74
N THR A 111 -28.60 -10.96 16.61
CA THR A 111 -28.93 -10.35 15.30
C THR A 111 -28.39 -8.94 15.00
N LYS A 112 -27.47 -8.34 15.76
CA LYS A 112 -26.90 -7.01 15.37
C LYS A 112 -25.38 -6.82 15.42
N TYR A 113 -24.59 -7.83 15.80
CA TYR A 113 -23.12 -7.70 15.78
C TYR A 113 -22.50 -7.74 14.38
N SER A 114 -23.25 -8.17 13.37
CA SER A 114 -22.84 -8.13 11.96
C SER A 114 -23.02 -6.75 11.29
N LYS A 115 -23.44 -5.71 12.03
CA LYS A 115 -23.97 -4.45 11.48
C LYS A 115 -23.05 -3.23 11.68
N TYR A 116 -21.73 -3.42 11.80
CA TYR A 116 -20.76 -2.31 11.81
C TYR A 116 -20.22 -2.05 10.41
N LYS A 117 -21.13 -1.78 9.46
CA LYS A 117 -20.74 -1.57 8.06
C LYS A 117 -20.06 -0.21 7.84
N PHE A 118 -20.34 0.78 8.70
CA PHE A 118 -19.88 2.16 8.55
C PHE A 118 -19.33 2.68 9.89
N THR A 119 -18.01 2.55 10.06
CA THR A 119 -17.28 3.10 11.21
C THR A 119 -16.79 4.51 10.88
N PRO A 120 -16.55 5.38 11.88
CA PRO A 120 -16.01 6.72 11.62
C PRO A 120 -14.66 6.69 10.90
N ALA A 121 -13.89 5.60 11.07
CA ALA A 121 -12.68 5.34 10.31
C ALA A 121 -12.98 4.97 8.85
N ALA A 122 -13.89 4.03 8.61
CA ALA A 122 -14.26 3.65 7.25
C ALA A 122 -14.77 4.84 6.43
N GLU A 123 -15.65 5.68 7.00
CA GLU A 123 -16.18 6.86 6.31
C GLU A 123 -15.14 7.99 6.13
N PHE A 124 -14.07 7.99 6.90
CA PHE A 124 -12.95 8.93 6.72
C PHE A 124 -11.95 8.44 5.67
N TYR A 125 -11.92 7.14 5.39
CA TYR A 125 -11.00 6.50 4.43
C TYR A 125 -11.65 6.17 3.08
N GLU A 126 -12.98 6.32 2.96
CA GLU A 126 -13.75 6.26 1.70
C GLU A 126 -13.65 7.57 0.91
#